data_AF-A0A3D1JUJ9-F1
#
_entry.id   AF-A0A3D1JUJ9-F1
#
_cell.length_a   1.000
_cell.length_b   1.000
_cell.length_c   1.000
_cell.angle_alpha   90.00
_cell.angle_beta   90.00
_cell.angle_gamma   90.00
#
_symmetry.space_group_name_H-M   'P 1'
#
loop_
_entity.id
_entity.type
_entity.pdbx_description
1 polymer ?
#
loop_
_entity_poly.entity_id
_entity_poly.type
_entity_poly.pdbx_seq_one_letter_code
_entity_poly.pdbx_strand_id
1 'polypeptide(L)'
;MKIMQEVFMATTKEYKDFVLEALRAVPSVTAKPMMGEWLVYSEGVYYAGIFDNRFLIKKTAGNARYGFSEALPYEGAKTMYLVDNLDDADFLKEISAVTVEDLRKKKK
;
A
#
# COMPACT_ATOMS: atom_id res chain seq x y z
N MET A 1 -24.99 -21.59 1.26
CA MET A 1 -23.56 -21.32 1.02
C MET A 1 -23.22 -20.06 1.81
N LYS A 2 -22.51 -20.17 2.93
CA LYS A 2 -22.13 -19.01 3.75
C LYS A 2 -21.07 -18.24 2.98
N ILE A 3 -21.37 -16.99 2.65
CA ILE A 3 -20.37 -16.03 2.15
C ILE A 3 -19.27 -16.00 3.21
N MET A 4 -18.05 -16.37 2.83
CA MET A 4 -16.86 -16.15 3.66
C MET A 4 -16.69 -14.63 3.73
N GLN A 5 -17.21 -14.01 4.78
CA GLN A 5 -16.93 -12.62 5.06
C GLN A 5 -15.42 -12.51 5.27
N GLU A 6 -14.73 -11.68 4.47
CA GLU A 6 -13.36 -11.29 4.76
C GLU A 6 -13.36 -10.71 6.20
N VAL A 7 -12.63 -11.37 7.10
CA VAL A 7 -12.53 -10.92 8.48
C VAL A 7 -11.56 -9.74 8.50
N PHE A 8 -12.09 -8.53 8.57
CA PHE A 8 -11.32 -7.31 8.78
C PHE A 8 -10.64 -7.39 10.16
N MET A 9 -9.31 -7.33 10.17
CA MET A 9 -8.49 -7.48 11.38
C MET A 9 -7.61 -6.25 11.50
N ALA A 10 -7.85 -5.39 12.50
CA ALA A 10 -7.03 -4.20 12.70
C ALA A 10 -5.53 -4.49 12.56
N THR A 11 -4.84 -3.69 11.76
CA THR A 11 -3.41 -3.90 11.50
C THR A 11 -2.61 -3.86 12.80
N THR A 12 -1.80 -4.90 13.04
CA THR A 12 -0.93 -4.95 14.22
C THR A 12 0.26 -4.02 14.06
N LYS A 13 0.81 -3.55 15.18
CA LYS A 13 2.02 -2.73 15.15
C LYS A 13 3.19 -3.50 14.54
N GLU A 14 3.28 -4.81 14.83
CA GLU A 14 4.30 -5.71 14.34
C GLU A 14 4.25 -5.84 12.81
N TYR A 15 3.06 -6.04 12.24
CA TYR A 15 2.91 -6.11 10.78
C TYR A 15 3.25 -4.77 10.12
N LYS A 16 2.82 -3.66 10.73
CA LYS A 16 3.18 -2.32 10.26
C LYS A 16 4.71 -2.09 10.29
N ASP A 17 5.40 -2.54 11.33
CA ASP A 17 6.86 -2.42 11.44
C ASP A 17 7.58 -3.32 10.42
N PHE A 18 7.07 -4.54 10.19
CA PHE A 18 7.54 -5.44 9.13
C PHE A 18 7.44 -4.81 7.74
N VAL A 19 6.28 -4.22 7.39
CA VAL A 19 6.10 -3.53 6.10
C VAL A 19 7.07 -2.34 5.96
N LEU A 20 7.31 -1.57 7.03
CA LEU A 20 8.27 -0.47 6.96
C LEU A 20 9.72 -0.95 6.76
N GLU A 21 10.10 -2.07 7.36
CA GLU A 21 11.42 -2.66 7.13
C GLU A 21 11.57 -3.17 5.68
N ALA A 22 10.53 -3.80 5.13
CA ALA A 22 10.50 -4.20 3.72
C ALA A 22 10.69 -2.99 2.77
N LEU A 23 10.12 -1.83 3.13
CA LEU A 23 10.20 -0.59 2.38
C LEU A 23 11.50 0.22 2.65
N ARG A 24 12.50 -0.33 3.34
CA ARG A 24 13.73 0.41 3.71
C ARG A 24 14.50 1.03 2.54
N ALA A 25 14.37 0.45 1.35
CA ALA A 25 15.02 0.96 0.12
C ALA A 25 14.24 2.10 -0.55
N VAL A 26 13.00 2.34 -0.13
CA VAL A 26 12.13 3.40 -0.65
C VAL A 26 12.46 4.73 0.05
N PRO A 27 12.68 5.83 -0.70
CA PRO A 27 13.04 7.12 -0.11
C PRO A 27 11.99 7.68 0.86
N SER A 28 12.46 8.12 2.04
CA SER A 28 11.67 8.88 3.02
C SER A 28 10.31 8.26 3.37
N VAL A 29 10.25 6.94 3.52
CA VAL A 29 9.02 6.25 3.88
C VAL A 29 8.60 6.56 5.31
N THR A 30 7.32 6.87 5.49
CA THR A 30 6.70 7.07 6.80
C THR A 30 5.30 6.46 6.81
N ALA A 31 4.84 6.02 7.97
CA ALA A 31 3.46 5.56 8.18
C ALA A 31 2.77 6.47 9.21
N LYS A 32 1.53 6.89 8.92
CA LYS A 32 0.71 7.70 9.81
C LYS A 32 -0.58 6.95 10.17
N PRO A 33 -0.95 6.87 11.45
CA PRO A 33 -2.19 6.20 11.84
C PRO A 33 -3.41 6.98 11.33
N MET A 34 -4.43 6.26 10.83
CA MET A 34 -5.72 6.80 10.44
C MET A 34 -6.81 5.75 10.64
N MET A 35 -7.80 6.04 11.50
CA MET A 35 -8.97 5.19 11.75
C MET A 35 -8.63 3.71 12.06
N GLY A 36 -7.58 3.46 12.85
CA GLY A 36 -7.15 2.10 13.21
C GLY A 36 -6.18 1.44 12.22
N GLU A 37 -5.92 2.08 11.08
CA GLU A 37 -5.03 1.60 10.03
C GLU A 37 -3.86 2.57 9.79
N TRP A 38 -3.01 2.29 8.81
CA TRP A 38 -1.79 3.09 8.56
C TRP A 38 -1.71 3.58 7.12
N LEU A 39 -1.63 4.90 6.94
CA LEU A 39 -1.33 5.50 5.65
C LEU A 39 0.18 5.59 5.44
N VAL A 40 0.65 5.09 4.30
CA VAL A 40 2.06 5.07 3.93
C VAL A 40 2.38 6.19 2.94
N TYR A 41 3.40 6.96 3.28
CA TYR A 41 3.90 8.09 2.52
C TYR A 41 5.34 7.83 2.09
N SER A 42 5.72 8.30 0.91
CA SER A 42 7.11 8.45 0.48
C SER A 42 7.28 9.85 -0.06
N GLU A 43 8.35 10.52 0.37
CA GLU A 43 8.64 11.92 0.03
C GLU A 43 7.41 12.86 0.13
N GLY A 44 6.62 12.72 1.21
CA GLY A 44 5.42 13.52 1.46
C GLY A 44 4.17 13.13 0.66
N VAL A 45 4.22 12.12 -0.20
CA VAL A 45 3.09 11.66 -1.03
C VAL A 45 2.45 10.41 -0.45
N TYR A 46 1.15 10.47 -0.13
CA TYR A 46 0.35 9.30 0.26
C TYR A 46 0.11 8.40 -0.97
N TYR A 47 0.83 7.28 -1.03
CA TYR A 47 0.83 6.39 -2.19
C TYR A 47 0.35 4.97 -1.87
N ALA A 48 0.41 4.55 -0.61
CA ALA A 48 0.07 3.21 -0.17
C ALA A 48 -0.51 3.23 1.24
N GLY A 49 -1.06 2.13 1.72
CA GLY A 49 -1.50 1.98 3.10
C GLY A 49 -1.45 0.53 3.56
N ILE A 50 -1.55 0.34 4.86
CA ILE A 50 -1.58 -0.96 5.51
C ILE A 50 -2.97 -1.12 6.11
N PHE A 51 -3.71 -2.11 5.61
CA PHE A 51 -5.12 -2.36 5.91
C PHE A 51 -5.33 -3.85 6.15
N ASP A 52 -5.92 -4.22 7.28
CA ASP A 52 -6.16 -5.62 7.63
C ASP A 52 -4.93 -6.53 7.58
N ASN A 53 -3.78 -6.05 8.04
CA ASN A 53 -2.48 -6.72 7.83
C ASN A 53 -2.17 -7.02 6.35
N ARG A 54 -2.54 -6.13 5.44
CA ARG A 54 -2.19 -6.20 4.02
C ARG A 54 -1.54 -4.89 3.59
N PHE A 55 -0.53 -4.98 2.75
CA PHE A 55 0.07 -3.79 2.14
C PHE A 55 -0.59 -3.52 0.80
N LEU A 56 -1.21 -2.34 0.67
CA LEU A 56 -1.94 -1.94 -0.53
C LEU A 56 -1.32 -0.68 -1.14
N ILE A 57 -1.10 -0.66 -2.45
CA ILE A 57 -0.58 0.49 -3.20
C ILE A 57 -1.68 1.08 -4.10
N LYS A 58 -1.75 2.41 -4.21
CA LYS A 58 -2.73 3.07 -5.09
C LYS A 58 -2.53 2.66 -6.54
N LYS A 59 -3.63 2.44 -7.25
CA LYS A 59 -3.60 2.21 -8.69
C LYS A 59 -3.26 3.50 -9.43
N THR A 60 -2.25 3.44 -10.29
CA THR A 60 -1.85 4.50 -11.22
C THR A 60 -1.63 3.93 -12.62
N ALA A 61 -1.44 4.78 -13.62
CA ALA A 61 -1.21 4.30 -14.99
C ALA A 61 0.13 3.56 -15.12
N GLY A 62 1.19 4.07 -14.47
CA GLY A 62 2.52 3.49 -14.52
C GLY A 62 2.64 2.14 -13.83
N ASN A 63 1.91 1.92 -12.72
CA ASN A 63 1.95 0.64 -12.01
C ASN A 63 0.89 -0.38 -12.48
N ALA A 64 0.00 -0.02 -13.41
CA ALA A 64 -0.96 -0.96 -13.99
C ALA A 64 -0.30 -2.14 -14.72
N ARG A 65 0.93 -1.94 -15.23
CA ARG A 65 1.71 -2.94 -15.95
C ARG A 65 2.07 -4.19 -15.13
N TYR A 66 2.04 -4.11 -13.80
CA TYR A 66 2.43 -5.22 -12.93
C TYR A 66 1.30 -6.24 -12.69
N GLY A 67 0.05 -5.91 -13.04
CA GLY A 67 -1.05 -6.89 -13.04
C GLY A 67 -1.46 -7.45 -11.66
N PHE A 68 -1.33 -6.67 -10.59
CA PHE A 68 -1.68 -7.12 -9.24
C PHE A 68 -3.18 -7.34 -9.04
N SER A 69 -3.49 -8.25 -8.11
CA SER A 69 -4.82 -8.39 -7.52
C SER A 69 -5.28 -7.08 -6.90
N GLU A 70 -6.56 -6.78 -7.04
CA GLU A 70 -7.17 -5.58 -6.45
C GLU A 70 -7.86 -5.92 -5.13
N ALA A 71 -7.74 -5.01 -4.17
CA ALA A 71 -8.42 -5.11 -2.89
C ALA A 71 -9.01 -3.76 -2.48
N LEU A 72 -10.10 -3.80 -1.73
CA LEU A 72 -10.61 -2.63 -1.03
C LEU A 72 -9.81 -2.43 0.26
N PRO A 73 -9.30 -1.20 0.52
CA PRO A 73 -8.69 -0.88 1.82
C PRO A 73 -9.74 -0.82 2.93
N TYR A 74 -10.97 -0.42 2.60
CA TYR A 74 -12.15 -0.43 3.47
C TYR A 74 -13.42 -0.30 2.61
N GLU A 75 -14.58 -0.56 3.21
CA GLU A 75 -15.87 -0.49 2.52
C GLU A 75 -16.14 0.90 1.91
N GLY A 76 -16.54 0.94 0.64
CA GLY A 76 -16.82 2.18 -0.09
C GLY A 76 -15.58 2.93 -0.61
N ALA A 77 -14.37 2.43 -0.38
CA ALA A 77 -13.16 2.99 -0.95
C ALA A 77 -12.99 2.66 -2.45
N LYS A 78 -12.02 3.32 -3.10
CA LYS A 78 -11.51 2.88 -4.40
C LYS A 78 -10.56 1.71 -4.20
N THR A 79 -10.56 0.77 -5.14
CA THR A 79 -9.63 -0.37 -5.12
C THR A 79 -8.18 0.10 -5.19
N MET A 80 -7.32 -0.68 -4.55
CA MET A 80 -5.86 -0.55 -4.52
C MET A 80 -5.26 -1.90 -4.93
N TYR A 81 -3.99 -1.91 -5.34
CA TYR A 81 -3.29 -3.15 -5.63
C TYR A 81 -2.77 -3.78 -4.35
N LEU A 82 -3.07 -5.06 -4.15
CA LEU A 82 -2.48 -5.89 -3.10
C LEU A 82 -1.05 -6.25 -3.49
N VAL A 83 -0.10 -5.92 -2.63
CA VAL A 83 1.31 -6.27 -2.80
C VAL A 83 1.68 -7.27 -1.71
N ASP A 84 1.86 -8.52 -2.12
CA ASP A 84 2.20 -9.66 -1.27
C ASP A 84 3.71 -10.00 -1.30
N ASN A 85 4.41 -9.69 -2.39
CA ASN A 85 5.86 -9.83 -2.51
C ASN A 85 6.59 -8.71 -1.73
N LEU A 86 6.69 -8.86 -0.41
CA LEU A 86 7.37 -7.92 0.49
C LEU A 86 8.86 -8.23 0.72
N ASP A 87 9.37 -9.34 0.15
CA ASP A 87 10.75 -9.78 0.33
C ASP A 87 11.72 -9.20 -0.74
N ASP A 88 11.17 -8.59 -1.80
CA ASP A 88 11.94 -7.98 -2.89
C ASP A 88 12.02 -6.45 -2.74
N ALA A 89 13.07 -5.99 -2.07
CA ALA A 89 13.28 -4.57 -1.78
C ALA A 89 13.47 -3.70 -3.04
N ASP A 90 14.05 -4.25 -4.11
CA ASP A 90 14.27 -3.51 -5.36
C ASP A 90 12.95 -3.33 -6.12
N PHE A 91 12.14 -4.39 -6.19
CA PHE A 91 10.79 -4.32 -6.71
C PHE A 91 9.93 -3.31 -5.93
N LEU A 92 9.96 -3.36 -4.59
CA LEU A 92 9.22 -2.43 -3.73
C LEU A 92 9.65 -0.98 -3.96
N LYS A 93 10.94 -0.74 -4.16
CA LYS A 93 11.49 0.58 -4.52
C LYS A 93 10.95 1.05 -5.87
N GLU A 94 10.99 0.20 -6.89
CA GLU A 94 10.54 0.53 -8.24
C GLU A 94 9.05 0.88 -8.26
N ILE A 95 8.19 0.00 -7.73
CA ILE A 95 6.74 0.23 -7.76
C ILE A 95 6.34 1.46 -6.93
N SER A 96 7.01 1.69 -5.80
CA SER A 96 6.77 2.88 -4.98
C SER A 96 7.13 4.15 -5.73
N ALA A 97 8.31 4.18 -6.39
CA ALA A 97 8.76 5.32 -7.16
C ALA A 97 7.80 5.67 -8.32
N VAL A 98 7.42 4.66 -9.11
CA VAL A 98 6.45 4.82 -10.23
C VAL A 98 5.12 5.37 -9.71
N THR A 99 4.60 4.81 -8.61
CA THR A 99 3.33 5.24 -8.02
C THR A 99 3.39 6.67 -7.52
N VAL A 100 4.46 7.03 -6.81
CA VAL A 100 4.67 8.39 -6.26
C VAL A 100 4.80 9.41 -7.39
N GLU A 101 5.55 9.10 -8.44
CA GLU A 101 5.75 9.97 -9.60
C GLU A 101 4.41 10.29 -10.29
N ASP A 102 3.60 9.27 -10.57
CA ASP A 102 2.28 9.44 -11.18
C ASP A 102 1.35 10.30 -10.33
N LEU A 103 1.33 10.07 -9.01
CA LEU A 103 0.51 10.84 -8.08
C LEU A 103 0.96 12.31 -7.97
N ARG A 104 2.26 12.59 -8.11
CA ARG A 104 2.78 13.96 -8.19
C ARG A 104 2.35 14.67 -9.46
N LYS A 105 2.42 13.98 -10.62
CA LYS A 105 1.99 14.54 -11.91
C LYS A 105 0.51 14.89 -11.92
N LYS A 106 -0.35 14.04 -11.32
CA LYS A 106 -1.80 14.27 -11.23
C LYS A 106 -2.21 15.48 -10.36
N LYS A 107 -1.36 15.89 -9.41
CA LYS A 107 -1.64 17.04 -8.54
C LYS A 107 -1.30 18.39 -9.18
N LYS A 108 -0.57 18.40 -10.30
CA LYS A 108 -0.28 19.59 -11.10
C LYS A 108 -1.36 19.75 -12.17
#